data_AF-A0A9D4Z1S8-F1
#
_entry.id   AF-A0A9D4Z1S8-F1
#
_cell.length_a   1.000
_cell.length_b   1.000
_cell.length_c   1.000
_cell.angle_alpha   90.00
_cell.angle_beta   90.00
_cell.angle_gamma   90.00
#
_symmetry.space_group_name_H-M   'P 1'
#
loop_
_entity.id
_entity.type
_entity.pdbx_description
1 polymer ?
#
loop_
_entity_poly.entity_id
_entity_poly.type
_entity_poly.pdbx_seq_one_letter_code
_entity_poly.pdbx_strand_id
1 'polypeptide(L)'
;MMSLRATCGRVRLALPAARQAVFAASRSRAVHCVPKACASSSDSSGHSASQPFTVTTPLYYVNAAPHMGSAYPTIAADAIARFQRLQGRQVTFITGTDEHGEKIALAAAKRGMEPKQHCDDIVASYKQLWQDLDIGYDSFIRTTDARHEALVCSVLERVWEAGDIYKADYEGFYCVDCEEYKDEADMDADNNCPVHRKKCVSRKEENYFFALSKYQAQLEELCSSPDFVQPESRRNEVLGWVKSGVRDFSISRAAVEWGIPIPRDPKQTVYVWFDALNGYLSGLLPETASPDASPEALASAGWPASMHIIGKDILRFHAVYWPAMLLSAGLPPPRRVFGHGFLTKDGLKMGKSLGNVLEPTALVAAYGADAVRYYFLREIVFGQDGDFSEERFRNIVNANLANDVGNLLNRTLNLLKKNCGGALPIDTAAIPADHPLRVLAAEKVPAVADGFTRLRFDQACEAALSISGRGNQYLEETAPWTAFKKGSDEQKVEAAAVLAAVLEAVRVVAVLLSPVTPSLSSRIYQQLGFSQEQFEALSWADTEWGTLQQGHATPQPVPVLQRLEGDLVADPQPAAAAVAGKP
;
A
#
# COMPACT_ATOMS: atom_id res chain seq x y z
N MET A 1 -1.47 -55.40 60.73
CA MET A 1 -2.48 -56.10 59.89
C MET A 1 -2.03 -56.00 58.43
N MET A 2 -1.80 -57.17 57.81
CA MET A 2 -1.67 -57.53 56.36
C MET A 2 -1.20 -56.46 55.35
N SER A 3 -0.08 -56.56 54.61
CA SER A 3 0.53 -57.62 53.76
C SER A 3 0.01 -57.71 52.31
N LEU A 4 0.88 -57.25 51.38
CA LEU A 4 1.37 -57.85 50.11
C LEU A 4 0.54 -57.89 48.79
N ARG A 5 1.22 -57.36 47.75
CA ARG A 5 1.59 -57.91 46.40
C ARG A 5 0.66 -57.79 45.16
N ALA A 6 1.20 -57.03 44.20
CA ALA A 6 1.45 -57.28 42.75
C ALA A 6 0.73 -58.40 41.98
N THR A 7 0.25 -58.13 40.75
CA THR A 7 0.84 -58.56 39.45
C THR A 7 -0.08 -58.38 38.21
N CYS A 8 0.56 -58.03 37.07
CA CYS A 8 0.41 -58.50 35.67
C CYS A 8 -0.93 -58.46 34.90
N GLY A 9 -0.87 -58.00 33.63
CA GLY A 9 -1.84 -58.34 32.59
C GLY A 9 -1.78 -57.47 31.31
N ARG A 10 -1.03 -57.91 30.29
CA ARG A 10 -1.08 -57.41 28.89
C ARG A 10 -2.11 -58.23 28.09
N VAL A 11 -2.86 -57.59 27.19
CA VAL A 11 -3.59 -58.26 26.09
C VAL A 11 -3.25 -57.60 24.76
N ARG A 12 -2.88 -58.42 23.77
CA ARG A 12 -2.69 -58.13 22.33
C ARG A 12 -3.84 -58.75 21.54
N LEU A 13 -4.22 -58.12 20.42
CA LEU A 13 -4.87 -58.69 19.23
C LEU A 13 -4.43 -57.83 18.03
N ALA A 14 -4.36 -58.25 16.77
CA ALA A 14 -3.96 -59.46 16.06
C ALA A 14 -4.03 -59.05 14.57
N LEU A 15 -3.00 -59.32 13.77
CA LEU A 15 -3.00 -59.15 12.31
C LEU A 15 -2.44 -60.44 11.67
N PRO A 16 -3.12 -61.05 10.69
CA PRO A 16 -2.55 -62.05 9.78
C PRO A 16 -2.24 -61.39 8.42
N ALA A 17 -1.46 -61.92 7.48
CA ALA A 17 -0.45 -62.96 7.41
C ALA A 17 0.23 -62.76 6.04
N ALA A 18 1.54 -63.04 5.93
CA ALA A 18 2.26 -63.04 4.66
C ALA A 18 2.18 -64.44 4.00
N ARG A 19 2.13 -64.47 2.66
CA ARG A 19 2.54 -65.64 1.86
C ARG A 19 3.33 -65.18 0.63
N GLN A 20 4.56 -65.67 0.52
CA GLN A 20 5.40 -65.65 -0.68
C GLN A 20 5.07 -66.87 -1.56
N ALA A 21 5.11 -66.70 -2.89
CA ALA A 21 5.52 -67.75 -3.82
C ALA A 21 6.04 -67.18 -5.15
N VAL A 22 7.26 -67.61 -5.44
CA VAL A 22 8.14 -67.60 -6.63
C VAL A 22 7.43 -67.80 -7.99
N PHE A 23 7.90 -67.07 -9.03
CA PHE A 23 8.09 -67.61 -10.40
C PHE A 23 9.21 -66.85 -11.14
N ALA A 24 9.97 -67.59 -11.95
CA ALA A 24 11.24 -67.20 -12.55
C ALA A 24 11.14 -66.73 -14.02
N ALA A 25 12.04 -65.80 -14.36
CA ALA A 25 12.80 -65.59 -15.61
C ALA A 25 12.09 -65.34 -16.96
N SER A 26 12.32 -64.13 -17.52
CA SER A 26 12.88 -63.98 -18.88
C SER A 26 13.63 -62.64 -19.02
N ARG A 27 14.65 -62.63 -19.89
CA ARG A 27 15.72 -61.64 -20.03
C ARG A 27 15.28 -60.42 -20.85
N SER A 28 15.69 -59.20 -20.47
CA SER A 28 16.18 -58.17 -21.41
C SER A 28 16.70 -56.91 -20.69
N ARG A 29 17.99 -56.64 -20.93
CA ARG A 29 18.74 -55.36 -20.96
C ARG A 29 18.50 -54.30 -19.88
N ALA A 30 19.56 -54.10 -19.10
CA ALA A 30 19.77 -53.02 -18.15
C ALA A 30 19.78 -51.63 -18.82
N VAL A 31 19.04 -50.70 -18.21
CA VAL A 31 19.31 -49.26 -18.21
C VAL A 31 19.27 -48.84 -16.75
N HIS A 32 20.36 -48.27 -16.25
CA HIS A 32 20.49 -47.81 -14.87
C HIS A 32 19.52 -46.65 -14.59
N CYS A 33 18.47 -46.92 -13.80
CA CYS A 33 17.67 -45.91 -13.13
C CYS A 33 18.12 -45.84 -11.66
N VAL A 34 18.68 -44.71 -11.24
CA VAL A 34 18.92 -44.39 -9.83
C VAL A 34 17.63 -43.73 -9.29
N PRO A 35 17.11 -44.13 -8.10
CA PRO A 35 15.84 -43.61 -7.60
C PRO A 35 15.97 -42.17 -7.11
N LYS A 36 15.01 -41.33 -7.55
CA LYS A 36 14.75 -39.98 -7.05
C LYS A 36 14.57 -39.99 -5.52
N ALA A 37 15.42 -39.24 -4.83
CA ALA A 37 15.10 -38.74 -3.50
C ALA A 37 13.90 -37.79 -3.61
N CYS A 38 12.94 -37.95 -2.70
CA CYS A 38 11.80 -37.06 -2.56
C CYS A 38 12.29 -35.66 -2.18
N ALA A 39 12.27 -34.74 -3.15
CA ALA A 39 12.34 -33.31 -2.89
C ALA A 39 10.91 -32.83 -2.59
N SER A 40 10.67 -32.45 -1.34
CA SER A 40 9.53 -31.64 -0.94
C SER A 40 9.54 -30.34 -1.74
N SER A 41 8.54 -30.16 -2.60
CA SER A 41 8.28 -28.93 -3.34
C SER A 41 7.90 -27.83 -2.33
N SER A 42 8.87 -27.02 -1.96
CA SER A 42 8.63 -25.67 -1.46
C SER A 42 8.55 -24.77 -2.69
N ASP A 43 7.33 -24.49 -3.14
CA ASP A 43 7.08 -23.38 -4.06
C ASP A 43 7.40 -22.08 -3.33
N SER A 44 8.68 -21.69 -3.40
CA SER A 44 9.07 -20.30 -3.24
C SER A 44 8.66 -19.60 -4.53
N SER A 45 7.62 -18.78 -4.44
CA SER A 45 7.04 -18.03 -5.54
C SER A 45 8.00 -16.93 -6.01
N GLY A 46 8.98 -17.34 -6.81
CA GLY A 46 9.74 -16.46 -7.69
C GLY A 46 8.78 -15.85 -8.71
N HIS A 47 8.14 -14.74 -8.33
CA HIS A 47 7.42 -13.91 -9.27
C HIS A 47 8.44 -13.33 -10.24
N SER A 48 8.47 -13.90 -11.45
CA SER A 48 9.26 -13.42 -12.57
C SER A 48 9.17 -11.90 -12.69
N ALA A 49 10.31 -11.22 -12.83
CA ALA A 49 10.42 -9.80 -13.17
C ALA A 49 9.70 -9.43 -14.49
N SER A 50 9.13 -10.40 -15.20
CA SER A 50 8.43 -10.23 -16.47
C SER A 50 6.93 -9.91 -16.37
N GLN A 51 6.26 -10.06 -15.21
CA GLN A 51 4.83 -9.72 -15.12
C GLN A 51 4.62 -8.25 -14.70
N PRO A 52 3.74 -7.50 -15.39
CA PRO A 52 3.40 -6.14 -15.00
C PRO A 52 2.77 -6.13 -13.61
N PHE A 53 3.07 -5.10 -12.82
CA PHE A 53 2.53 -4.90 -11.48
C PHE A 53 1.69 -3.61 -11.45
N THR A 54 0.38 -3.78 -11.48
CA THR A 54 -0.58 -2.68 -11.41
C THR A 54 -1.10 -2.53 -9.97
N VAL A 55 -0.87 -1.36 -9.36
CA VAL A 55 -1.41 -1.01 -8.04
C VAL A 55 -2.27 0.23 -8.13
N THR A 56 -3.39 0.26 -7.42
CA THR A 56 -4.27 1.43 -7.41
C THR A 56 -4.63 1.88 -6.00
N THR A 57 -4.90 3.18 -5.86
CA THR A 57 -5.65 3.73 -4.72
C THR A 57 -7.13 3.81 -5.07
N PRO A 58 -8.03 4.20 -4.13
CA PRO A 58 -9.35 4.66 -4.50
C PRO A 58 -9.27 5.88 -5.40
N LEU A 59 -10.34 6.14 -6.14
CA LEU A 59 -10.60 7.46 -6.71
C LEU A 59 -11.29 8.30 -5.66
N TYR A 60 -10.71 9.45 -5.33
CA TYR A 60 -11.17 10.25 -4.19
C TYR A 60 -12.26 11.22 -4.60
N TYR A 61 -13.36 11.26 -3.83
CA TYR A 61 -14.43 12.23 -4.02
C TYR A 61 -13.91 13.67 -3.89
N VAL A 62 -14.19 14.51 -4.88
CA VAL A 62 -13.75 15.91 -4.90
C VAL A 62 -14.71 16.89 -4.20
N ASN A 63 -15.55 16.40 -3.29
CA ASN A 63 -16.46 17.27 -2.52
C ASN A 63 -15.72 18.15 -1.48
N ALA A 64 -14.46 17.85 -1.18
CA ALA A 64 -13.60 18.58 -0.24
C ALA A 64 -12.12 18.40 -0.60
N ALA A 65 -11.26 19.24 -0.02
CA ALA A 65 -9.81 19.12 -0.12
C ALA A 65 -9.31 17.78 0.43
N PRO A 66 -8.16 17.27 -0.06
CA PRO A 66 -7.57 16.02 0.42
C PRO A 66 -7.27 16.06 1.92
N HIS A 67 -7.35 14.91 2.57
CA HIS A 67 -7.09 14.74 4.00
C HIS A 67 -6.25 13.50 4.27
N MET A 68 -5.85 13.25 5.51
CA MET A 68 -5.02 12.08 5.82
C MET A 68 -5.64 10.73 5.45
N GLY A 69 -6.97 10.61 5.47
CA GLY A 69 -7.67 9.41 4.96
C GLY A 69 -7.47 9.13 3.46
N SER A 70 -7.20 10.15 2.63
CA SER A 70 -6.81 9.94 1.23
C SER A 70 -5.30 9.79 1.11
N ALA A 71 -4.52 10.57 1.87
CA ALA A 71 -3.06 10.55 1.79
C ALA A 71 -2.43 9.23 2.24
N TYR A 72 -2.96 8.62 3.29
CA TYR A 72 -2.41 7.40 3.87
C TYR A 72 -2.39 6.20 2.90
N PRO A 73 -3.50 5.80 2.25
CA PRO A 73 -3.47 4.74 1.24
C PRO A 73 -2.57 5.09 0.04
N THR A 74 -2.47 6.36 -0.36
CA THR A 74 -1.60 6.78 -1.48
C THR A 74 -0.12 6.64 -1.13
N ILE A 75 0.28 7.02 0.09
CA ILE A 75 1.64 6.79 0.59
C ILE A 75 1.97 5.29 0.59
N ALA A 76 1.05 4.44 1.04
CA ALA A 76 1.24 2.99 1.04
C ALA A 76 1.33 2.39 -0.37
N ALA A 77 0.47 2.83 -1.29
CA ALA A 77 0.52 2.41 -2.69
C ALA A 77 1.83 2.85 -3.37
N ASP A 78 2.28 4.07 -3.11
CA ASP A 78 3.54 4.60 -3.63
C ASP A 78 4.76 3.83 -3.10
N ALA A 79 4.79 3.52 -1.80
CA ALA A 79 5.86 2.72 -1.23
C ALA A 79 5.94 1.32 -1.86
N ILE A 80 4.79 0.69 -2.15
CA ILE A 80 4.76 -0.60 -2.86
C ILE A 80 5.17 -0.44 -4.32
N ALA A 81 4.70 0.60 -5.01
CA ALA A 81 5.11 0.88 -6.38
C ALA A 81 6.63 1.05 -6.47
N ARG A 82 7.23 1.85 -5.59
CA ARG A 82 8.69 2.05 -5.49
C ARG A 82 9.43 0.74 -5.18
N PHE A 83 8.93 -0.07 -4.25
CA PHE A 83 9.53 -1.37 -3.95
C PHE A 83 9.49 -2.32 -5.17
N GLN A 84 8.36 -2.37 -5.90
CA GLN A 84 8.25 -3.23 -7.07
C GLN A 84 9.11 -2.75 -8.24
N ARG A 85 9.27 -1.43 -8.42
CA ARG A 85 10.24 -0.85 -9.37
C ARG A 85 11.68 -1.20 -8.97
N LEU A 86 12.01 -1.13 -7.68
CA LEU A 86 13.31 -1.54 -7.14
C LEU A 86 13.58 -3.04 -7.37
N GLN A 87 12.54 -3.89 -7.33
CA GLN A 87 12.60 -5.30 -7.73
C GLN A 87 12.71 -5.53 -9.26
N GLY A 88 12.80 -4.46 -10.06
CA GLY A 88 12.94 -4.53 -11.52
C GLY A 88 11.63 -4.83 -12.27
N ARG A 89 10.46 -4.69 -11.63
CA ARG A 89 9.18 -4.90 -12.31
C ARG A 89 8.75 -3.67 -13.10
N GLN A 90 8.00 -3.91 -14.18
CA GLN A 90 7.21 -2.87 -14.83
C GLN A 90 5.99 -2.56 -13.95
N VAL A 91 5.90 -1.33 -13.44
CA VAL A 91 4.86 -0.92 -12.49
C VAL A 91 3.97 0.12 -13.13
N THR A 92 2.66 -0.02 -12.92
CA THR A 92 1.67 1.03 -13.19
C THR A 92 0.93 1.35 -11.89
N PHE A 93 1.23 2.52 -11.32
CA PHE A 93 0.56 3.06 -10.15
C PHE A 93 -0.51 4.08 -10.55
N ILE A 94 -1.77 3.72 -10.32
CA ILE A 94 -2.95 4.52 -10.66
C ILE A 94 -3.54 5.17 -9.40
N THR A 95 -3.73 6.48 -9.45
CA THR A 95 -4.55 7.24 -8.49
C THR A 95 -5.51 8.16 -9.24
N GLY A 96 -6.37 8.89 -8.55
CA GLY A 96 -7.27 9.81 -9.24
C GLY A 96 -8.45 10.28 -8.41
N THR A 97 -9.45 10.82 -9.10
CA THR A 97 -10.60 11.51 -8.50
C THR A 97 -11.93 11.00 -9.05
N ASP A 98 -12.84 10.80 -8.11
CA ASP A 98 -14.26 10.56 -8.36
C ASP A 98 -14.98 11.92 -8.32
N GLU A 99 -15.56 12.28 -9.46
CA GLU A 99 -15.94 13.66 -9.79
C GLU A 99 -17.42 13.80 -10.10
N HIS A 100 -18.20 12.71 -10.08
CA HIS A 100 -19.64 12.73 -10.32
C HIS A 100 -20.47 12.46 -9.06
N GLY A 101 -21.78 12.72 -9.14
CA GLY A 101 -22.73 12.45 -8.06
C GLY A 101 -23.31 13.70 -7.40
N GLU A 102 -24.39 13.47 -6.65
CA GLU A 102 -25.19 14.53 -6.02
C GLU A 102 -24.37 15.32 -4.99
N LYS A 103 -23.50 14.63 -4.23
CA LYS A 103 -22.66 15.26 -3.22
C LYS A 103 -21.73 16.32 -3.77
N ILE A 104 -21.19 16.11 -4.98
CA ILE A 104 -20.26 17.03 -5.64
C ILE A 104 -21.01 18.23 -6.20
N ALA A 105 -22.16 17.99 -6.84
CA ALA A 105 -23.05 19.06 -7.30
C ALA A 105 -23.48 19.98 -6.14
N LEU A 106 -23.87 19.40 -5.00
CA LEU A 106 -24.24 20.16 -3.79
C LEU A 106 -23.05 20.94 -3.20
N ALA A 107 -21.84 20.38 -3.25
CA ALA A 107 -20.63 21.06 -2.77
C ALA A 107 -20.26 22.25 -3.66
N ALA A 108 -20.39 22.10 -4.98
CA ALA A 108 -20.18 23.16 -5.95
C ALA A 108 -21.22 24.29 -5.78
N ALA A 109 -22.51 23.93 -5.68
CA ALA A 109 -23.59 24.88 -5.47
C ALA A 109 -23.42 25.71 -4.18
N LYS A 110 -22.97 25.08 -3.08
CA LYS A 110 -22.65 25.79 -1.81
C LYS A 110 -21.54 26.83 -1.95
N ARG A 111 -20.69 26.70 -2.96
CA ARG A 111 -19.62 27.66 -3.29
C ARG A 111 -20.02 28.63 -4.42
N GLY A 112 -21.23 28.51 -4.96
CA GLY A 112 -21.67 29.31 -6.11
C GLY A 112 -20.87 29.01 -7.38
N MET A 113 -20.41 27.76 -7.54
CA MET A 113 -19.58 27.31 -8.66
C MET A 113 -20.30 26.23 -9.48
N GLU A 114 -19.97 26.15 -10.77
CA GLU A 114 -20.35 25.00 -11.60
C GLU A 114 -19.62 23.73 -11.11
N PRO A 115 -20.25 22.54 -11.16
CA PRO A 115 -19.65 21.30 -10.69
C PRO A 115 -18.26 21.02 -11.29
N LYS A 116 -18.10 21.18 -12.61
CA LYS A 116 -16.82 20.95 -13.28
C LYS A 116 -15.70 21.86 -12.76
N GLN A 117 -16.01 23.13 -12.54
CA GLN A 117 -15.05 24.11 -12.02
C GLN A 117 -14.64 23.75 -10.58
N HIS A 118 -15.61 23.34 -9.75
CA HIS A 118 -15.34 22.86 -8.41
C HIS A 118 -14.41 21.63 -8.42
N CYS A 119 -14.67 20.66 -9.30
CA CYS A 119 -13.80 19.50 -9.45
C CYS A 119 -12.38 19.90 -9.86
N ASP A 120 -12.22 20.79 -10.84
CA ASP A 120 -10.91 21.28 -11.30
C ASP A 120 -10.08 21.90 -10.15
N ASP A 121 -10.69 22.73 -9.31
CA ASP A 121 -10.03 23.36 -8.16
C ASP A 121 -9.57 22.33 -7.11
N ILE A 122 -10.39 21.32 -6.84
CA ILE A 122 -10.09 20.31 -5.83
C ILE A 122 -9.05 19.30 -6.34
N VAL A 123 -9.11 18.92 -7.62
CA VAL A 123 -8.09 18.09 -8.28
C VAL A 123 -6.71 18.74 -8.19
N ALA A 124 -6.62 20.06 -8.37
CA ALA A 124 -5.36 20.78 -8.20
C ALA A 124 -4.80 20.62 -6.78
N SER A 125 -5.66 20.63 -5.76
CA SER A 125 -5.26 20.40 -4.36
C SER A 125 -4.74 18.98 -4.12
N TYR A 126 -5.37 17.96 -4.72
CA TYR A 126 -4.87 16.57 -4.67
C TYR A 126 -3.50 16.43 -5.32
N LYS A 127 -3.32 16.98 -6.53
CA LYS A 127 -2.04 16.92 -7.25
C LYS A 127 -0.93 17.65 -6.50
N GLN A 128 -1.23 18.83 -5.92
CA GLN A 128 -0.27 19.55 -5.09
C GLN A 128 0.16 18.71 -3.88
N LEU A 129 -0.81 18.11 -3.16
CA LEU A 129 -0.46 17.28 -2.02
C LEU A 129 0.35 16.04 -2.41
N TRP A 130 0.07 15.41 -3.56
CA TRP A 130 0.89 14.31 -4.09
C TRP A 130 2.32 14.74 -4.41
N GLN A 131 2.50 15.93 -4.96
CA GLN A 131 3.83 16.51 -5.15
C GLN A 131 4.53 16.75 -3.81
N ASP A 132 3.84 17.38 -2.84
CA ASP A 132 4.41 17.70 -1.52
C ASP A 132 4.82 16.44 -0.76
N LEU A 133 4.06 15.33 -0.92
CA LEU A 133 4.34 14.01 -0.32
C LEU A 133 5.33 13.14 -1.13
N ASP A 134 5.89 13.63 -2.23
CA ASP A 134 6.76 12.87 -3.14
C ASP A 134 6.10 11.53 -3.56
N ILE A 135 4.87 11.60 -4.08
CA ILE A 135 4.13 10.46 -4.63
C ILE A 135 4.45 10.31 -6.13
N GLY A 136 5.02 9.18 -6.51
CA GLY A 136 5.38 8.85 -7.90
C GLY A 136 4.37 7.93 -8.57
N TYR A 137 3.17 8.46 -8.87
CA TYR A 137 2.14 7.78 -9.64
C TYR A 137 2.40 7.85 -11.15
N ASP A 138 1.95 6.84 -11.91
CA ASP A 138 2.09 6.78 -13.36
C ASP A 138 0.84 7.32 -14.09
N SER A 139 -0.32 7.25 -13.43
CA SER A 139 -1.60 7.69 -14.00
C SER A 139 -2.48 8.37 -12.94
N PHE A 140 -3.02 9.53 -13.30
CA PHE A 140 -4.02 10.25 -12.51
C PHE A 140 -5.32 10.32 -13.30
N ILE A 141 -6.27 9.44 -12.98
CA ILE A 141 -7.55 9.38 -13.69
C ILE A 141 -8.55 10.39 -13.11
N ARG A 142 -9.34 11.02 -13.99
CA ARG A 142 -10.49 11.83 -13.61
C ARG A 142 -11.73 11.23 -14.25
N THR A 143 -12.79 11.05 -13.47
CA THR A 143 -14.04 10.49 -13.99
C THR A 143 -14.76 11.45 -14.96
N THR A 144 -14.44 12.75 -14.96
CA THR A 144 -14.94 13.70 -15.97
C THR A 144 -14.21 13.62 -17.32
N ASP A 145 -13.16 12.81 -17.47
CA ASP A 145 -12.43 12.73 -18.73
C ASP A 145 -13.29 12.03 -19.80
N ALA A 146 -13.38 12.61 -21.00
CA ALA A 146 -14.22 12.06 -22.08
C ALA A 146 -13.85 10.60 -22.46
N ARG A 147 -12.57 10.24 -22.33
CA ARG A 147 -12.11 8.85 -22.53
C ARG A 147 -12.66 7.89 -21.48
N HIS A 148 -12.82 8.35 -20.24
CA HIS A 148 -13.37 7.57 -19.16
C HIS A 148 -14.86 7.36 -19.38
N GLU A 149 -15.59 8.43 -19.73
CA GLU A 149 -17.00 8.35 -20.09
C GLU A 149 -17.26 7.33 -21.22
N ALA A 150 -16.46 7.40 -22.29
CA ALA A 150 -16.56 6.45 -23.40
C ALA A 150 -16.29 5.00 -22.96
N LEU A 151 -15.33 4.78 -22.06
CA LEU A 151 -15.03 3.46 -21.50
C LEU A 151 -16.17 2.94 -20.62
N VAL A 152 -16.73 3.78 -19.75
CA VAL A 152 -17.89 3.43 -18.91
C VAL A 152 -19.06 3.02 -19.80
N CYS A 153 -19.35 3.77 -20.86
CA CYS A 153 -20.39 3.44 -21.83
C CYS A 153 -20.14 2.08 -22.50
N SER A 154 -18.89 1.79 -22.89
CA SER A 154 -18.51 0.51 -23.50
C SER A 154 -18.65 -0.67 -22.54
N VAL A 155 -18.24 -0.53 -21.28
CA VAL A 155 -18.43 -1.56 -20.25
C VAL A 155 -19.91 -1.78 -19.99
N LEU A 156 -20.69 -0.71 -19.88
CA LEU A 156 -22.12 -0.78 -19.66
C LEU A 156 -22.86 -1.51 -20.78
N GLU A 157 -22.46 -1.30 -22.04
CA GLU A 157 -23.02 -2.02 -23.19
C GLU A 157 -22.74 -3.53 -23.10
N ARG A 158 -21.51 -3.95 -22.74
CA ARG A 158 -21.18 -5.37 -22.52
C ARG A 158 -22.03 -6.02 -21.42
N VAL A 159 -22.22 -5.32 -20.31
CA VAL A 159 -23.07 -5.79 -19.20
C VAL A 159 -24.54 -5.91 -19.65
N TRP A 160 -24.99 -5.03 -20.55
CA TRP A 160 -26.31 -5.13 -21.19
C TRP A 160 -26.43 -6.36 -22.09
N GLU A 161 -25.42 -6.60 -22.93
CA GLU A 161 -25.36 -7.75 -23.85
C GLU A 161 -25.29 -9.08 -23.09
N ALA A 162 -24.69 -9.10 -21.90
CA ALA A 162 -24.71 -10.24 -20.98
C ALA A 162 -26.10 -10.50 -20.36
N GLY A 163 -27.06 -9.57 -20.52
CA GLY A 163 -28.41 -9.69 -19.98
C GLY A 163 -28.49 -9.46 -18.47
N ASP A 164 -27.56 -8.68 -17.92
CA ASP A 164 -27.44 -8.42 -16.47
C ASP A 164 -28.01 -7.06 -16.04
N ILE A 165 -28.57 -6.29 -16.99
CA ILE A 165 -29.23 -5.02 -16.71
C ILE A 165 -30.73 -5.15 -16.98
N TYR A 166 -31.55 -4.80 -15.99
CA TYR A 166 -32.99 -4.73 -16.12
C TYR A 166 -33.53 -3.45 -15.46
N LYS A 167 -34.76 -3.04 -15.81
CA LYS A 167 -35.42 -1.86 -15.24
C LYS A 167 -36.40 -2.29 -14.15
N ALA A 168 -36.42 -1.58 -13.03
CA ALA A 168 -37.37 -1.84 -11.94
C ALA A 168 -37.67 -0.56 -11.15
N ASP A 169 -38.87 -0.50 -10.58
CA ASP A 169 -39.21 0.48 -9.55
C ASP A 169 -38.55 0.07 -8.24
N TYR A 170 -37.90 1.03 -7.57
CA TYR A 170 -37.28 0.81 -6.28
C TYR A 170 -37.71 1.88 -5.28
N GLU A 171 -38.06 1.43 -4.09
CA GLU A 171 -38.38 2.29 -2.95
C GLU A 171 -37.50 1.86 -1.77
N GLY A 172 -36.73 2.80 -1.20
CA GLY A 172 -35.82 2.48 -0.12
C GLY A 172 -35.12 3.70 0.47
N PHE A 173 -34.34 3.48 1.53
CA PHE A 173 -33.59 4.53 2.22
C PHE A 173 -32.21 4.71 1.61
N TYR A 174 -31.89 5.94 1.21
CA TYR A 174 -30.64 6.31 0.56
C TYR A 174 -29.75 7.15 1.47
N CYS A 175 -28.47 6.78 1.59
CA CYS A 175 -27.48 7.58 2.29
C CYS A 175 -26.66 8.39 1.28
N VAL A 176 -26.91 9.70 1.21
CA VAL A 176 -26.20 10.64 0.31
C VAL A 176 -24.69 10.65 0.57
N ASP A 177 -24.25 10.52 1.84
CA ASP A 177 -22.80 10.53 2.15
C ASP A 177 -22.09 9.24 1.72
N CYS A 178 -22.79 8.09 1.69
CA CYS A 178 -22.28 6.82 1.14
C CYS A 178 -22.51 6.70 -0.37
N GLU A 179 -23.37 7.55 -0.94
CA GLU A 179 -23.99 7.38 -2.26
C GLU A 179 -24.64 5.99 -2.44
N GLU A 180 -25.13 5.34 -1.36
CA GLU A 180 -25.61 3.95 -1.38
C GLU A 180 -27.00 3.81 -0.74
N TYR A 181 -27.83 2.91 -1.27
CA TYR A 181 -29.05 2.46 -0.59
C TYR A 181 -28.68 1.60 0.63
N LYS A 182 -29.41 1.78 1.73
CA LYS A 182 -29.19 1.05 2.98
C LYS A 182 -30.38 0.13 3.24
N ASP A 183 -30.06 -1.09 3.64
CA ASP A 183 -31.06 -2.01 4.18
C ASP A 183 -31.58 -1.47 5.51
N GLU A 184 -32.89 -1.66 5.78
CA GLU A 184 -33.51 -1.26 7.05
C GLU A 184 -32.81 -1.88 8.27
N ALA A 185 -32.32 -3.12 8.13
CA ALA A 185 -31.59 -3.84 9.18
C ALA A 185 -30.19 -3.25 9.46
N ASP A 186 -29.60 -2.51 8.53
CA ASP A 186 -28.28 -1.90 8.68
C ASP A 186 -28.36 -0.51 9.34
N MET A 187 -29.56 0.06 9.48
CA MET A 187 -29.79 1.40 10.03
C MET A 187 -30.20 1.35 11.51
N ASP A 188 -30.05 2.47 12.21
CA ASP A 188 -30.60 2.60 13.56
C ASP A 188 -32.12 2.85 13.55
N ALA A 189 -32.73 2.90 14.74
CA ALA A 189 -34.17 3.08 14.90
C ALA A 189 -34.72 4.40 14.31
N ASP A 190 -33.85 5.38 14.05
CA ASP A 190 -34.19 6.68 13.46
C ASP A 190 -33.89 6.74 11.94
N ASN A 191 -33.57 5.59 11.34
CA ASN A 191 -33.13 5.42 9.95
C ASN A 191 -31.84 6.19 9.62
N ASN A 192 -30.89 6.25 10.55
CA ASN A 192 -29.56 6.80 10.27
C ASN A 192 -28.61 5.76 9.69
N CYS A 193 -27.74 6.20 8.79
CA CYS A 193 -26.64 5.41 8.26
C CYS A 193 -25.66 5.02 9.39
N PRO A 194 -25.24 3.74 9.50
CA PRO A 194 -24.35 3.28 10.58
C PRO A 194 -22.94 3.90 10.49
N VAL A 195 -22.50 4.28 9.30
CA VAL A 195 -21.16 4.86 9.05
C VAL A 195 -21.15 6.35 9.33
N HIS A 196 -22.11 7.08 8.76
CA HIS A 196 -22.15 8.54 8.78
C HIS A 196 -22.97 9.11 9.94
N ARG A 197 -23.82 8.29 10.59
CA ARG A 197 -24.73 8.68 11.67
C ARG A 197 -25.62 9.87 11.29
N LYS A 198 -26.04 9.90 10.02
CA LYS A 198 -26.99 10.87 9.47
C LYS A 198 -28.18 10.15 8.88
N LYS A 199 -29.34 10.81 8.90
CA LYS A 199 -30.62 10.29 8.44
C LYS A 199 -30.58 9.96 6.95
N CYS A 200 -30.98 8.74 6.60
CA CYS A 200 -31.17 8.32 5.22
C CYS A 200 -32.47 8.91 4.66
N VAL A 201 -32.50 9.18 3.36
CA VAL A 201 -33.63 9.78 2.65
C VAL A 201 -34.42 8.69 1.96
N SER A 202 -35.73 8.60 2.20
CA SER A 202 -36.60 7.70 1.44
C SER A 202 -36.73 8.19 0.00
N ARG A 203 -36.44 7.33 -0.97
CA ARG A 203 -36.56 7.61 -2.40
C ARG A 203 -37.40 6.53 -3.07
N LYS A 204 -38.19 6.93 -4.06
CA LYS A 204 -38.91 6.04 -4.96
C LYS A 204 -38.60 6.43 -6.40
N GLU A 205 -37.91 5.57 -7.12
CA GLU A 205 -37.38 5.87 -8.44
C GLU A 205 -37.45 4.61 -9.32
N GLU A 206 -37.78 4.80 -10.61
CA GLU A 206 -37.56 3.78 -11.63
C GLU A 206 -36.08 3.84 -12.04
N ASN A 207 -35.35 2.76 -11.81
CA ASN A 207 -33.91 2.71 -12.08
C ASN A 207 -33.53 1.45 -12.87
N TYR A 208 -32.35 1.46 -13.48
CA TYR A 208 -31.70 0.27 -13.98
C TYR A 208 -30.96 -0.44 -12.84
N PHE A 209 -31.07 -1.76 -12.81
CA PHE A 209 -30.49 -2.65 -11.82
C PHE A 209 -29.49 -3.59 -12.47
N PHE A 210 -28.40 -3.85 -11.75
CA PHE A 210 -27.47 -4.91 -12.08
C PHE A 210 -27.85 -6.19 -11.32
N ALA A 211 -27.91 -7.30 -12.05
CA ALA A 211 -28.28 -8.63 -11.55
C ALA A 211 -27.16 -9.30 -10.72
N LEU A 212 -26.71 -8.64 -9.64
CA LEU A 212 -25.62 -9.13 -8.77
C LEU A 212 -25.88 -10.54 -8.23
N SER A 213 -27.15 -10.88 -7.95
CA SER A 213 -27.56 -12.19 -7.46
C SER A 213 -27.12 -13.36 -8.34
N LYS A 214 -26.94 -13.16 -9.66
CA LYS A 214 -26.43 -14.19 -10.59
C LYS A 214 -24.98 -14.60 -10.32
N TYR A 215 -24.21 -13.77 -9.60
CA TYR A 215 -22.79 -13.95 -9.36
C TYR A 215 -22.47 -14.54 -7.98
N GLN A 216 -23.49 -14.95 -7.21
CA GLN A 216 -23.35 -15.50 -5.85
C GLN A 216 -22.23 -16.55 -5.74
N ALA A 217 -22.28 -17.59 -6.57
CA ALA A 217 -21.34 -18.72 -6.48
C ALA A 217 -19.90 -18.30 -6.81
N GLN A 218 -19.71 -17.49 -7.86
CA GLN A 218 -18.40 -16.99 -8.28
C GLN A 218 -17.79 -16.07 -7.21
N LEU A 219 -18.60 -15.23 -6.56
CA LEU A 219 -18.15 -14.37 -5.47
C LEU A 219 -17.77 -15.17 -4.22
N GLU A 220 -18.54 -16.22 -3.87
CA GLU A 220 -18.20 -17.13 -2.77
C GLU A 220 -16.87 -17.82 -2.99
N GLU A 221 -16.64 -18.34 -4.20
CA GLU A 221 -15.38 -18.99 -4.58
C GLU A 221 -14.21 -17.99 -4.51
N LEU A 222 -14.37 -16.82 -5.13
CA LEU A 222 -13.35 -15.78 -5.16
C LEU A 222 -12.98 -15.29 -3.75
N CYS A 223 -13.98 -14.97 -2.92
CA CYS A 223 -13.76 -14.49 -1.55
C CYS A 223 -13.27 -15.59 -0.58
N SER A 224 -13.45 -16.86 -0.94
CA SER A 224 -12.89 -17.98 -0.19
C SER A 224 -11.38 -18.13 -0.41
N SER A 225 -10.81 -17.54 -1.48
CA SER A 225 -9.36 -17.47 -1.65
C SER A 225 -8.70 -16.60 -0.57
N PRO A 226 -7.61 -17.04 0.08
CA PRO A 226 -6.91 -16.25 1.09
C PRO A 226 -6.16 -15.03 0.51
N ASP A 227 -5.93 -15.00 -0.80
CA ASP A 227 -5.14 -13.96 -1.45
C ASP A 227 -5.98 -12.82 -2.04
N PHE A 228 -7.28 -13.04 -2.26
CA PHE A 228 -8.14 -12.07 -2.91
C PHE A 228 -8.49 -10.88 -2.00
N VAL A 229 -8.99 -11.11 -0.78
CA VAL A 229 -9.25 -10.04 0.19
C VAL A 229 -8.26 -10.11 1.33
N GLN A 230 -7.65 -8.98 1.66
CA GLN A 230 -6.70 -8.86 2.77
C GLN A 230 -6.96 -7.57 3.58
N PRO A 231 -6.57 -7.52 4.87
CA PRO A 231 -6.10 -8.63 5.70
C PRO A 231 -7.22 -9.66 5.99
N GLU A 232 -6.88 -10.76 6.66
CA GLU A 232 -7.80 -11.87 6.95
C GLU A 232 -9.11 -11.41 7.64
N SER A 233 -9.05 -10.42 8.52
CA SER A 233 -10.24 -9.84 9.16
C SER A 233 -11.24 -9.28 8.16
N ARG A 234 -10.76 -8.61 7.10
CA ARG A 234 -11.58 -8.07 6.00
C ARG A 234 -12.13 -9.16 5.10
N ARG A 235 -11.35 -10.20 4.85
CA ARG A 235 -11.83 -11.38 4.13
C ARG A 235 -13.00 -12.03 4.84
N ASN A 236 -12.89 -12.22 6.15
CA ASN A 236 -13.96 -12.84 6.94
C ASN A 236 -15.24 -12.00 6.92
N GLU A 237 -15.12 -10.67 6.97
CA GLU A 237 -16.22 -9.72 6.83
C GLU A 237 -16.91 -9.85 5.46
N VAL A 238 -16.14 -9.79 4.36
CA VAL A 238 -16.68 -9.92 3.00
C VAL A 238 -17.32 -11.29 2.78
N LEU A 239 -16.66 -12.37 3.20
CA LEU A 239 -17.18 -13.72 3.08
C LEU A 239 -18.49 -13.90 3.86
N GLY A 240 -18.62 -13.25 5.02
CA GLY A 240 -19.86 -13.19 5.78
C GLY A 240 -20.99 -12.52 5.02
N TRP A 241 -20.72 -11.37 4.37
CA TRP A 241 -21.71 -10.69 3.52
C TRP A 241 -22.15 -11.55 2.34
N VAL A 242 -21.19 -12.11 1.60
CA VAL A 242 -21.50 -12.92 0.42
C VAL A 242 -22.32 -14.14 0.82
N LYS A 243 -21.91 -14.89 1.85
CA LYS A 243 -22.66 -16.07 2.34
C LYS A 243 -24.08 -15.77 2.84
N SER A 244 -24.35 -14.52 3.21
CA SER A 244 -25.69 -14.09 3.63
C SER A 244 -26.63 -13.82 2.44
N GLY A 245 -26.13 -13.90 1.21
CA GLY A 245 -26.84 -13.64 -0.03
C GLY A 245 -26.59 -12.22 -0.55
N VAL A 246 -26.11 -12.11 -1.78
CA VAL A 246 -25.98 -10.81 -2.47
C VAL A 246 -27.28 -10.44 -3.17
N ARG A 247 -27.61 -9.15 -3.17
CA ARG A 247 -28.83 -8.61 -3.79
C ARG A 247 -28.47 -7.70 -4.95
N ASP A 248 -29.33 -7.69 -5.94
CA ASP A 248 -29.23 -6.79 -7.08
C ASP A 248 -29.23 -5.33 -6.61
N PHE A 249 -28.49 -4.48 -7.31
CA PHE A 249 -28.33 -3.07 -6.93
C PHE A 249 -28.56 -2.15 -8.11
N SER A 250 -29.03 -0.95 -7.82
CA SER A 250 -29.31 0.05 -8.83
C SER A 250 -28.03 0.67 -9.40
N ILE A 251 -27.87 0.62 -10.72
CA ILE A 251 -26.74 1.18 -11.48
C ILE A 251 -27.11 2.48 -12.23
N SER A 252 -28.29 3.03 -12.00
CA SER A 252 -28.67 4.36 -12.51
C SER A 252 -29.38 5.20 -11.46
N ARG A 253 -29.48 6.52 -11.70
CA ARG A 253 -30.31 7.44 -10.91
C ARG A 253 -31.07 8.38 -11.84
N ALA A 254 -32.36 8.57 -11.58
CA ALA A 254 -33.19 9.54 -12.31
C ALA A 254 -32.98 10.98 -11.81
N ALA A 255 -32.66 11.14 -10.52
CA ALA A 255 -32.65 12.44 -9.83
C ALA A 255 -31.27 13.12 -9.75
N VAL A 256 -30.25 12.58 -10.42
CA VAL A 256 -28.87 13.10 -10.37
C VAL A 256 -28.48 13.65 -11.73
N GLU A 257 -28.28 14.96 -11.83
CA GLU A 257 -27.92 15.62 -13.09
C GLU A 257 -26.41 15.59 -13.39
N TRP A 258 -25.56 15.59 -12.36
CA TRP A 258 -24.10 15.63 -12.51
C TRP A 258 -23.49 14.23 -12.55
N GLY A 259 -23.39 13.66 -13.76
CA GLY A 259 -22.77 12.35 -14.01
C GLY A 259 -22.85 11.92 -15.48
N ILE A 260 -22.40 10.70 -15.76
CA ILE A 260 -22.43 10.13 -17.11
C ILE A 260 -23.88 9.72 -17.46
N PRO A 261 -24.46 10.17 -18.58
CA PRO A 261 -25.80 9.73 -18.99
C PRO A 261 -25.81 8.27 -19.42
N ILE A 262 -26.89 7.55 -19.14
CA ILE A 262 -27.11 6.19 -19.65
C ILE A 262 -27.33 6.26 -21.17
N PRO A 263 -26.52 5.60 -22.02
CA PRO A 263 -26.61 5.72 -23.48
C PRO A 263 -27.98 5.34 -24.05
N ARG A 264 -28.65 4.36 -23.44
CA ARG A 264 -29.97 3.85 -23.87
C ARG A 264 -31.15 4.63 -23.29
N ASP A 265 -30.94 5.47 -22.26
CA ASP A 265 -31.95 6.31 -21.61
C ASP A 265 -31.28 7.55 -21.00
N PRO A 266 -30.99 8.60 -21.80
CA PRO A 266 -30.22 9.76 -21.33
C PRO A 266 -30.89 10.60 -20.23
N LYS A 267 -32.12 10.26 -19.82
CA LYS A 267 -32.78 10.86 -18.65
C LYS A 267 -32.30 10.25 -17.33
N GLN A 268 -31.56 9.15 -17.41
CA GLN A 268 -30.97 8.45 -16.29
C GLN A 268 -29.46 8.66 -16.31
N THR A 269 -28.88 8.81 -15.13
CA THR A 269 -27.45 8.99 -14.94
C THR A 269 -26.85 7.70 -14.39
N VAL A 270 -25.69 7.29 -14.89
CA VAL A 270 -24.92 6.15 -14.39
C VAL A 270 -24.64 6.35 -12.90
N TYR A 271 -24.86 5.30 -12.13
CA TYR A 271 -24.53 5.30 -10.72
C TYR A 271 -23.02 5.49 -10.50
N VAL A 272 -22.66 6.43 -9.61
CA VAL A 272 -21.28 6.84 -9.36
C VAL A 272 -20.32 5.67 -9.07
N TRP A 273 -20.76 4.60 -8.39
CA TRP A 273 -19.88 3.45 -8.15
C TRP A 273 -19.68 2.57 -9.39
N PHE A 274 -20.66 2.52 -10.31
CA PHE A 274 -20.44 1.87 -11.61
C PHE A 274 -19.43 2.65 -12.46
N ASP A 275 -19.54 3.97 -12.43
CA ASP A 275 -18.63 4.93 -13.07
C ASP A 275 -17.20 4.83 -12.48
N ALA A 276 -17.02 5.19 -11.21
CA ALA A 276 -15.72 5.30 -10.55
C ALA A 276 -14.89 4.01 -10.54
N LEU A 277 -15.52 2.83 -10.37
CA LEU A 277 -14.80 1.56 -10.39
C LEU A 277 -14.17 1.26 -11.76
N ASN A 278 -14.82 1.68 -12.85
CA ASN A 278 -14.28 1.58 -14.20
C ASN A 278 -13.11 2.55 -14.45
N GLY A 279 -12.88 3.50 -13.54
CA GLY A 279 -11.73 4.39 -13.59
C GLY A 279 -10.40 3.65 -13.44
N TYR A 280 -10.38 2.47 -12.82
CA TYR A 280 -9.19 1.61 -12.77
C TYR A 280 -8.79 1.09 -14.15
N LEU A 281 -9.77 0.68 -14.96
CA LEU A 281 -9.54 0.26 -16.35
C LEU A 281 -9.10 1.46 -17.19
N SER A 282 -9.73 2.61 -16.97
CA SER A 282 -9.40 3.84 -17.69
C SER A 282 -8.00 4.34 -17.41
N GLY A 283 -7.60 4.37 -16.14
CA GLY A 283 -6.27 4.82 -15.72
C GLY A 283 -5.14 3.88 -16.14
N LEU A 284 -5.45 2.62 -16.45
CA LEU A 284 -4.49 1.63 -16.92
C LEU A 284 -4.16 1.78 -18.41
N LEU A 285 -5.15 2.13 -19.22
CA LEU A 285 -4.98 2.27 -20.66
C LEU A 285 -4.13 3.53 -20.98
N PRO A 286 -3.23 3.47 -21.97
CA PRO A 286 -2.50 4.66 -22.41
C PRO A 286 -3.46 5.67 -23.05
N GLU A 287 -3.10 6.96 -23.05
CA GLU A 287 -3.93 8.03 -23.64
C GLU A 287 -4.26 7.83 -25.12
N THR A 288 -3.42 7.10 -25.84
CA THR A 288 -3.60 6.79 -27.26
C THR A 288 -4.48 5.57 -27.53
N ALA A 289 -4.92 4.85 -26.50
CA ALA A 289 -5.75 3.65 -26.68
C ALA A 289 -7.20 4.00 -27.05
N SER A 290 -7.83 3.10 -27.80
CA SER A 290 -9.28 3.11 -28.00
C SER A 290 -9.99 2.99 -26.64
N PRO A 291 -11.10 3.72 -26.40
CA PRO A 291 -11.86 3.62 -25.16
C PRO A 291 -12.70 2.34 -25.08
N ASP A 292 -12.64 1.45 -26.07
CA ASP A 292 -13.43 0.21 -26.13
C ASP A 292 -13.14 -0.81 -25.02
N ALA A 293 -12.07 -0.61 -24.24
CA ALA A 293 -11.68 -1.47 -23.13
C ALA A 293 -11.74 -2.97 -23.49
N SER A 294 -11.28 -3.30 -24.70
CA SER A 294 -11.16 -4.69 -25.14
C SER A 294 -10.32 -5.50 -24.14
N PRO A 295 -10.71 -6.75 -23.82
CA PRO A 295 -9.97 -7.59 -22.87
C PRO A 295 -8.48 -7.72 -23.22
N GLU A 296 -8.16 -7.82 -24.52
CA GLU A 296 -6.78 -7.94 -25.01
C GLU A 296 -5.96 -6.66 -24.75
N ALA A 297 -6.55 -5.48 -24.96
CA ALA A 297 -5.88 -4.21 -24.70
C ALA A 297 -5.64 -4.01 -23.20
N LEU A 298 -6.64 -4.30 -22.36
CA LEU A 298 -6.51 -4.24 -20.90
C LEU A 298 -5.45 -5.22 -20.39
N ALA A 299 -5.46 -6.46 -20.89
CA ALA A 299 -4.46 -7.47 -20.52
C ALA A 299 -3.04 -7.02 -20.90
N SER A 300 -2.88 -6.47 -22.10
CA SER A 300 -1.59 -5.94 -22.58
C SER A 300 -1.10 -4.74 -21.77
N ALA A 301 -2.03 -3.93 -21.25
CA ALA A 301 -1.73 -2.79 -20.38
C ALA A 301 -1.44 -3.20 -18.93
N GLY A 302 -1.65 -4.46 -18.55
CA GLY A 302 -1.34 -4.98 -17.21
C GLY A 302 -2.56 -5.30 -16.33
N TRP A 303 -3.72 -5.56 -16.93
CA TRP A 303 -4.91 -6.09 -16.25
C TRP A 303 -4.84 -7.63 -16.17
N PRO A 304 -5.32 -8.29 -15.09
CA PRO A 304 -5.94 -7.73 -13.89
C PRO A 304 -4.98 -6.94 -13.00
N ALA A 305 -5.50 -5.92 -12.32
CA ALA A 305 -4.71 -5.20 -11.32
C ALA A 305 -4.10 -6.18 -10.30
N SER A 306 -2.82 -6.00 -9.98
CA SER A 306 -2.14 -6.82 -8.98
C SER A 306 -2.68 -6.54 -7.59
N MET A 307 -3.05 -5.29 -7.31
CA MET A 307 -3.59 -4.89 -6.01
C MET A 307 -4.42 -3.61 -6.08
N HIS A 308 -5.59 -3.62 -5.45
CA HIS A 308 -6.30 -2.42 -5.05
C HIS A 308 -6.05 -2.17 -3.56
N ILE A 309 -5.54 -0.99 -3.21
CA ILE A 309 -5.42 -0.54 -1.81
C ILE A 309 -6.57 0.42 -1.54
N ILE A 310 -7.44 0.08 -0.59
CA ILE A 310 -8.67 0.83 -0.31
C ILE A 310 -8.95 0.95 1.19
N GLY A 311 -9.78 1.91 1.57
CA GLY A 311 -10.33 1.99 2.92
C GLY A 311 -11.36 0.90 3.20
N LYS A 312 -11.46 0.46 4.45
CA LYS A 312 -12.46 -0.56 4.86
C LYS A 312 -13.92 -0.14 4.62
N ASP A 313 -14.21 1.16 4.55
CA ASP A 313 -15.54 1.73 4.25
C ASP A 313 -16.06 1.37 2.87
N ILE A 314 -15.16 1.20 1.90
CA ILE A 314 -15.53 0.97 0.49
C ILE A 314 -15.28 -0.48 0.05
N LEU A 315 -15.08 -1.38 1.02
CA LEU A 315 -14.72 -2.78 0.78
C LEU A 315 -15.80 -3.55 0.02
N ARG A 316 -17.08 -3.31 0.32
CA ARG A 316 -18.21 -3.96 -0.38
C ARG A 316 -18.19 -3.66 -1.87
N PHE A 317 -17.92 -2.42 -2.25
CA PHE A 317 -17.85 -2.02 -3.66
C PHE A 317 -16.71 -2.74 -4.40
N HIS A 318 -15.55 -2.88 -3.77
CA HIS A 318 -14.35 -3.44 -4.42
C HIS A 318 -14.24 -4.96 -4.38
N ALA A 319 -14.81 -5.61 -3.36
CA ALA A 319 -14.71 -7.05 -3.18
C ALA A 319 -15.98 -7.80 -3.59
N VAL A 320 -17.10 -7.11 -3.81
CA VAL A 320 -18.39 -7.72 -4.19
C VAL A 320 -18.90 -7.16 -5.51
N TYR A 321 -19.13 -5.84 -5.59
CA TYR A 321 -19.76 -5.26 -6.79
C TYR A 321 -18.80 -5.26 -7.97
N TRP A 322 -17.57 -4.81 -7.75
CA TRP A 322 -16.56 -4.68 -8.79
C TRP A 322 -16.23 -6.02 -9.46
N PRO A 323 -15.95 -7.12 -8.73
CA PRO A 323 -15.69 -8.41 -9.37
C PRO A 323 -16.89 -8.91 -10.18
N ALA A 324 -18.12 -8.72 -9.70
CA ALA A 324 -19.31 -9.15 -10.44
C ALA A 324 -19.52 -8.32 -11.72
N MET A 325 -19.33 -7.00 -11.66
CA MET A 325 -19.38 -6.11 -12.83
C MET A 325 -18.33 -6.53 -13.87
N LEU A 326 -17.10 -6.82 -13.44
CA LEU A 326 -16.04 -7.31 -14.31
C LEU A 326 -16.39 -8.64 -14.96
N LEU A 327 -16.87 -9.61 -14.17
CA LEU A 327 -17.27 -10.92 -14.69
C LEU A 327 -18.38 -10.80 -15.73
N SER A 328 -19.37 -9.93 -15.50
CA SER A 328 -20.42 -9.62 -16.47
C SER A 328 -19.88 -8.99 -17.75
N ALA A 329 -18.91 -8.08 -17.63
CA ALA A 329 -18.24 -7.47 -18.77
C ALA A 329 -17.21 -8.40 -19.48
N GLY A 330 -17.09 -9.66 -19.05
CA GLY A 330 -16.14 -10.63 -19.61
C GLY A 330 -14.68 -10.36 -19.22
N LEU A 331 -14.43 -9.67 -18.10
CA LEU A 331 -13.11 -9.29 -17.62
C LEU A 331 -12.75 -10.04 -16.32
N PRO A 332 -11.47 -10.38 -16.11
CA PRO A 332 -11.04 -11.04 -14.87
C PRO A 332 -11.08 -10.06 -13.68
N PRO A 333 -11.48 -10.50 -12.48
CA PRO A 333 -11.32 -9.75 -11.24
C PRO A 333 -9.87 -9.36 -10.93
N PRO A 334 -9.64 -8.32 -10.11
CA PRO A 334 -8.30 -7.98 -9.62
C PRO A 334 -7.72 -9.12 -8.78
N ARG A 335 -6.38 -9.23 -8.70
CA ARG A 335 -5.72 -10.31 -7.96
C ARG A 335 -5.87 -10.17 -6.44
N ARG A 336 -5.87 -8.93 -5.93
CA ARG A 336 -5.97 -8.62 -4.51
C ARG A 336 -6.70 -7.30 -4.27
N VAL A 337 -7.53 -7.26 -3.22
CA VAL A 337 -8.14 -6.09 -2.61
C VAL A 337 -7.68 -6.03 -1.16
N PHE A 338 -6.95 -4.97 -0.81
CA PHE A 338 -6.48 -4.73 0.55
C PHE A 338 -7.27 -3.60 1.22
N GLY A 339 -8.02 -3.91 2.27
CA GLY A 339 -8.82 -2.97 3.06
C GLY A 339 -8.08 -2.45 4.30
N HIS A 340 -7.53 -1.23 4.25
CA HIS A 340 -6.86 -0.61 5.39
C HIS A 340 -7.85 -0.04 6.43
N GLY A 341 -7.39 0.14 7.67
CA GLY A 341 -8.18 0.72 8.75
C GLY A 341 -8.25 2.25 8.70
N PHE A 342 -9.07 2.82 9.58
CA PHE A 342 -9.21 4.26 9.71
C PHE A 342 -8.12 4.88 10.58
N LEU A 343 -7.90 6.17 10.37
CA LEU A 343 -7.06 6.98 11.23
C LEU A 343 -7.92 7.75 12.23
N THR A 344 -7.42 7.82 13.46
CA THR A 344 -7.91 8.64 14.57
C THR A 344 -6.82 9.61 15.01
N LYS A 345 -7.20 10.65 15.75
CA LYS A 345 -6.25 11.62 16.34
C LYS A 345 -6.53 11.72 17.82
N ASP A 346 -5.51 11.46 18.65
CA ASP A 346 -5.58 11.47 20.11
C ASP A 346 -6.76 10.63 20.66
N GLY A 347 -7.00 9.47 20.05
CA GLY A 347 -8.08 8.53 20.38
C GLY A 347 -9.48 8.97 19.92
N LEU A 348 -9.60 10.10 19.22
CA LEU A 348 -10.87 10.65 18.75
C LEU A 348 -11.02 10.48 17.23
N LYS A 349 -12.27 10.26 16.77
CA LYS A 349 -12.60 10.30 15.34
C LYS A 349 -12.26 11.71 14.82
N MET A 350 -11.48 11.78 13.75
CA MET A 350 -11.18 13.06 13.11
C MET A 350 -12.45 13.65 12.49
N GLY A 351 -12.70 14.94 12.74
CA GLY A 351 -13.82 15.64 12.15
C GLY A 351 -13.67 17.14 12.23
N LYS A 352 -14.03 17.85 11.16
CA LYS A 352 -14.01 19.33 11.09
C LYS A 352 -14.78 19.97 12.25
N SER A 353 -15.87 19.36 12.69
CA SER A 353 -16.70 19.84 13.81
C SER A 353 -16.02 19.73 15.18
N LEU A 354 -15.01 18.86 15.34
CA LEU A 354 -14.25 18.67 16.57
C LEU A 354 -12.93 19.45 16.57
N GLY A 355 -12.57 20.09 15.45
CA GLY A 355 -11.31 20.84 15.30
C GLY A 355 -10.05 19.97 15.37
N ASN A 356 -10.18 18.63 15.39
CA ASN A 356 -9.09 17.66 15.52
C ASN A 356 -8.66 17.07 14.17
N VAL A 357 -8.81 17.81 13.08
CA VAL A 357 -8.45 17.32 11.74
C VAL A 357 -6.93 17.34 11.60
N LEU A 358 -6.37 16.23 11.12
CA LEU A 358 -4.98 16.17 10.70
C LEU A 358 -4.89 16.58 9.23
N GLU A 359 -4.48 17.81 8.99
CA GLU A 359 -4.32 18.35 7.65
C GLU A 359 -2.97 17.89 7.07
N PRO A 360 -2.96 17.08 6.00
CA PRO A 360 -1.74 16.50 5.46
C PRO A 360 -0.77 17.56 4.94
N THR A 361 -1.27 18.63 4.31
CA THR A 361 -0.44 19.72 3.78
C THR A 361 0.32 20.45 4.88
N ALA A 362 -0.34 20.73 6.02
CA ALA A 362 0.32 21.38 7.15
C ALA A 362 1.41 20.48 7.76
N LEU A 363 1.14 19.18 7.87
CA LEU A 363 2.09 18.20 8.42
C LEU A 363 3.34 18.08 7.53
N VAL A 364 3.16 18.02 6.21
CA VAL A 364 4.26 17.94 5.24
C VAL A 364 5.03 19.25 5.16
N ALA A 365 4.35 20.40 5.19
CA ALA A 365 5.02 21.70 5.21
C ALA A 365 5.90 21.89 6.45
N ALA A 366 5.46 21.39 7.61
CA ALA A 366 6.20 21.51 8.86
C ALA A 366 7.37 20.52 8.98
N TYR A 367 7.19 19.27 8.54
CA TYR A 367 8.13 18.19 8.85
C TYR A 367 8.75 17.50 7.64
N GLY A 368 8.30 17.81 6.43
CA GLY A 368 8.77 17.22 5.18
C GLY A 368 8.15 15.86 4.85
N ALA A 369 8.16 15.52 3.56
CA ALA A 369 7.52 14.31 3.02
C ALA A 369 7.98 13.02 3.71
N ASP A 370 9.30 12.79 3.81
CA ASP A 370 9.83 11.53 4.36
C ASP A 370 9.41 11.29 5.81
N ALA A 371 9.38 12.34 6.64
CA ALA A 371 8.96 12.20 8.04
C ALA A 371 7.50 11.74 8.13
N VAL A 372 6.62 12.35 7.33
CA VAL A 372 5.21 11.99 7.22
C VAL A 372 5.05 10.56 6.73
N ARG A 373 5.64 10.24 5.57
CA ARG A 373 5.56 8.91 4.96
C ARG A 373 6.07 7.83 5.91
N TYR A 374 7.24 8.06 6.50
CA TYR A 374 7.86 7.13 7.42
C TYR A 374 6.98 6.84 8.62
N TYR A 375 6.46 7.86 9.30
CA TYR A 375 5.63 7.65 10.49
C TYR A 375 4.39 6.82 10.16
N PHE A 376 3.65 7.20 9.10
CA PHE A 376 2.42 6.51 8.75
C PHE A 376 2.65 5.05 8.34
N LEU A 377 3.77 4.74 7.70
CA LEU A 377 4.11 3.37 7.31
C LEU A 377 4.78 2.56 8.43
N ARG A 378 5.56 3.19 9.30
CA ARG A 378 6.27 2.52 10.39
C ARG A 378 5.38 2.27 11.60
N GLU A 379 4.61 3.27 12.00
CA GLU A 379 3.97 3.29 13.32
C GLU A 379 2.57 2.72 13.29
N ILE A 380 1.87 2.92 12.18
CA ILE A 380 0.51 2.44 12.01
C ILE A 380 0.56 1.09 11.31
N VAL A 381 0.08 0.04 11.99
CA VAL A 381 0.01 -1.30 11.41
C VAL A 381 -1.00 -1.28 10.27
N PHE A 382 -0.52 -1.33 9.03
CA PHE A 382 -1.36 -1.25 7.84
C PHE A 382 -2.38 -2.39 7.81
N GLY A 383 -3.66 -2.04 7.62
CA GLY A 383 -4.79 -2.97 7.77
C GLY A 383 -5.60 -2.80 9.06
N GLN A 384 -5.01 -2.20 10.09
CA GLN A 384 -5.68 -1.90 11.36
C GLN A 384 -6.05 -0.41 11.46
N ASP A 385 -6.95 -0.09 12.38
CA ASP A 385 -7.20 1.30 12.75
C ASP A 385 -6.00 1.84 13.52
N GLY A 386 -5.61 3.08 13.23
CA GLY A 386 -4.44 3.73 13.80
C GLY A 386 -4.79 5.03 14.50
N ASP A 387 -3.98 5.39 15.49
CA ASP A 387 -4.08 6.69 16.16
C ASP A 387 -2.83 7.53 15.88
N PHE A 388 -3.06 8.82 15.59
CA PHE A 388 -2.01 9.79 15.41
C PHE A 388 -1.91 10.68 16.66
N SER A 389 -0.68 10.84 17.14
CA SER A 389 -0.27 11.85 18.11
C SER A 389 0.97 12.54 17.57
N GLU A 390 0.97 13.87 17.59
CA GLU A 390 2.07 14.66 17.05
C GLU A 390 3.35 14.52 17.88
N GLU A 391 3.21 14.37 19.20
CA GLU A 391 4.33 14.08 20.09
C GLU A 391 4.97 12.74 19.72
N ARG A 392 4.15 11.69 19.56
CA ARG A 392 4.62 10.36 19.13
C ARG A 392 5.27 10.42 17.76
N PHE A 393 4.68 11.17 16.82
CA PHE A 393 5.23 11.42 15.50
C PHE A 393 6.65 11.97 15.56
N ARG A 394 6.87 13.07 16.29
CA ARG A 394 8.20 13.67 16.42
C ARG A 394 9.18 12.74 17.10
N ASN A 395 8.76 12.05 18.16
CA ASN A 395 9.62 11.14 18.90
C ASN A 395 10.10 9.97 18.04
N ILE A 396 9.21 9.33 17.30
CA ILE A 396 9.53 8.20 16.42
C ILE A 396 10.44 8.63 15.27
N VAL A 397 10.11 9.74 14.60
CA VAL A 397 10.93 10.24 13.49
C VAL A 397 12.33 10.65 13.98
N ASN A 398 12.41 11.39 15.08
CA ASN A 398 13.69 11.81 15.65
C ASN A 398 14.52 10.63 16.12
N ALA A 399 13.93 9.65 16.80
CA ALA A 399 14.64 8.46 17.25
C ALA A 399 15.21 7.69 16.05
N ASN A 400 14.36 7.33 15.10
CA ASN A 400 14.73 6.35 14.10
C ASN A 400 15.50 6.97 12.91
N LEU A 401 15.07 8.13 12.42
CA LEU A 401 15.67 8.73 11.23
C LEU A 401 16.83 9.67 11.57
N ALA A 402 16.62 10.58 12.53
CA ALA A 402 17.66 11.55 12.89
C ALA A 402 18.75 10.92 13.78
N ASN A 403 18.37 10.21 14.84
CA ASN A 403 19.32 9.71 15.85
C ASN A 403 19.92 8.35 15.48
N ASP A 404 19.14 7.40 14.96
CA ASP A 404 19.69 6.08 14.68
C ASP A 404 20.41 6.05 13.32
N VAL A 405 19.77 6.49 12.24
CA VAL A 405 20.38 6.46 10.90
C VAL A 405 21.25 7.69 10.65
N GLY A 406 20.69 8.89 10.82
CA GLY A 406 21.38 10.15 10.47
C GLY A 406 22.64 10.40 11.28
N ASN A 407 22.59 10.19 12.60
CA ASN A 407 23.75 10.34 13.48
C ASN A 407 24.81 9.28 13.20
N LEU A 408 24.43 8.02 12.92
CA LEU A 408 25.38 6.95 12.58
C LEU A 408 26.19 7.34 11.34
N LEU A 409 25.51 7.77 10.28
CA LEU A 409 26.15 8.26 9.06
C LEU A 409 27.09 9.43 9.37
N ASN A 410 26.57 10.47 10.02
CA ASN A 410 27.33 11.70 10.25
C ASN A 410 28.55 11.47 11.16
N ARG A 411 28.42 10.70 12.25
CA ARG A 411 29.56 10.34 13.13
C ARG A 411 30.63 9.57 12.37
N THR A 412 30.22 8.59 11.57
CA THR A 412 31.14 7.72 10.81
C THR A 412 31.88 8.52 9.73
N LEU A 413 31.17 9.33 8.95
CA LEU A 413 31.79 10.17 7.92
C LEU A 413 32.72 11.23 8.52
N ASN A 414 32.40 11.82 9.66
CA ASN A 414 33.31 12.76 10.33
C ASN A 414 34.61 12.09 10.82
N LEU A 415 34.51 10.86 11.36
CA LEU A 415 35.69 10.08 11.72
C LEU A 415 36.52 9.71 10.48
N LEU A 416 35.86 9.32 9.39
CA LEU A 416 36.52 9.02 8.11
C LEU A 416 37.24 10.25 7.56
N LYS A 417 36.57 11.40 7.53
CA LYS A 417 37.18 12.66 7.07
C LYS A 417 38.43 13.01 7.88
N LYS A 418 38.30 12.95 9.21
CA LYS A 418 39.37 13.37 10.12
C LYS A 418 40.59 12.46 10.08
N ASN A 419 40.40 11.14 9.98
CA ASN A 419 41.47 10.17 10.18
C ASN A 419 41.88 9.43 8.91
N CYS A 420 41.05 9.45 7.87
CA CYS A 420 41.28 8.75 6.59
C CYS A 420 41.19 9.70 5.38
N GLY A 421 41.21 11.02 5.60
CA GLY A 421 41.17 12.02 4.52
C GLY A 421 39.85 12.10 3.74
N GLY A 422 38.78 11.44 4.23
CA GLY A 422 37.48 11.43 3.57
C GLY A 422 37.36 10.42 2.42
N ALA A 423 38.30 9.47 2.33
CA ALA A 423 38.25 8.38 1.38
C ALA A 423 38.16 7.02 2.11
N LEU A 424 37.46 6.06 1.50
CA LEU A 424 37.33 4.71 2.03
C LEU A 424 38.71 4.02 2.07
N PRO A 425 39.10 3.41 3.22
CA PRO A 425 40.44 2.87 3.40
C PRO A 425 40.62 1.47 2.81
N ILE A 426 39.52 0.74 2.59
CA ILE A 426 39.48 -0.64 2.10
C ILE A 426 38.27 -0.85 1.20
N ASP A 427 38.33 -1.89 0.34
CA ASP A 427 37.16 -2.40 -0.35
C ASP A 427 36.23 -3.09 0.66
N THR A 428 34.96 -2.71 0.70
CA THR A 428 34.00 -3.31 1.65
C THR A 428 33.68 -4.76 1.32
N ALA A 429 33.96 -5.20 0.10
CA ALA A 429 33.93 -6.61 -0.31
C ALA A 429 34.96 -7.48 0.44
N ALA A 430 36.08 -6.89 0.87
CA ALA A 430 37.13 -7.58 1.63
C ALA A 430 36.76 -7.79 3.12
N ILE A 431 35.67 -7.18 3.59
CA ILE A 431 35.17 -7.40 4.95
C ILE A 431 34.70 -8.86 5.09
N PRO A 432 35.19 -9.61 6.09
CA PRO A 432 34.88 -11.03 6.24
C PRO A 432 33.39 -11.36 6.21
N ALA A 433 33.04 -12.52 5.66
CA ALA A 433 31.65 -12.96 5.52
C ALA A 433 30.94 -13.16 6.87
N ASP A 434 31.69 -13.47 7.93
CA ASP A 434 31.24 -13.62 9.31
C ASP A 434 31.21 -12.30 10.09
N HIS A 435 31.55 -11.17 9.47
CA HIS A 435 31.47 -9.86 10.10
C HIS A 435 30.02 -9.57 10.54
N PRO A 436 29.79 -9.14 11.80
CA PRO A 436 28.45 -9.07 12.38
C PRO A 436 27.47 -8.17 11.61
N LEU A 437 27.94 -7.04 11.05
CA LEU A 437 27.09 -6.16 10.23
C LEU A 437 26.71 -6.81 8.89
N ARG A 438 27.63 -7.57 8.28
CA ARG A 438 27.40 -8.24 7.00
C ARG A 438 26.42 -9.39 7.16
N VAL A 439 26.59 -10.19 8.22
CA VAL A 439 25.66 -11.28 8.57
C VAL A 439 24.26 -10.73 8.83
N LEU A 440 24.14 -9.67 9.64
CA LEU A 440 22.84 -9.09 9.94
C LEU A 440 22.19 -8.47 8.70
N ALA A 441 22.94 -7.76 7.86
CA ALA A 441 22.41 -7.23 6.60
C ALA A 441 21.87 -8.35 5.71
N ALA A 442 22.63 -9.44 5.52
CA ALA A 442 22.19 -10.59 4.74
C ALA A 442 20.92 -11.27 5.30
N GLU A 443 20.73 -11.26 6.63
CA GLU A 443 19.52 -11.76 7.28
C GLU A 443 18.32 -10.82 7.08
N LYS A 444 18.53 -9.49 7.20
CA LYS A 444 17.44 -8.51 7.23
C LYS A 444 16.96 -8.07 5.85
N VAL A 445 17.82 -8.07 4.82
CA VAL A 445 17.42 -7.78 3.43
C VAL A 445 16.18 -8.60 3.00
N PRO A 446 16.17 -9.95 3.07
CA PRO A 446 14.99 -10.72 2.69
C PRO A 446 13.78 -10.45 3.61
N ALA A 447 13.99 -10.15 4.90
CA ALA A 447 12.90 -9.80 5.82
C ALA A 447 12.21 -8.48 5.42
N VAL A 448 12.97 -7.48 4.93
CA VAL A 448 12.39 -6.23 4.39
C VAL A 448 11.54 -6.52 3.16
N ALA A 449 12.03 -7.35 2.22
CA ALA A 449 11.27 -7.74 1.04
C ALA A 449 9.96 -8.48 1.37
N ASP A 450 10.00 -9.40 2.36
CA ASP A 450 8.80 -10.09 2.84
C ASP A 450 7.80 -9.09 3.48
N GLY A 451 8.31 -8.14 4.27
CA GLY A 451 7.51 -7.06 4.86
C GLY A 451 6.73 -6.27 3.81
N PHE A 452 7.39 -5.78 2.75
CA PHE A 452 6.69 -5.11 1.65
C PHE A 452 5.71 -6.03 0.91
N THR A 453 6.09 -7.28 0.63
CA THR A 453 5.23 -8.24 -0.08
C THR A 453 3.92 -8.53 0.67
N ARG A 454 3.98 -8.50 2.01
CA ARG A 454 2.83 -8.72 2.91
C ARG A 454 2.19 -7.43 3.41
N LEU A 455 2.61 -6.26 2.92
CA LEU A 455 2.14 -4.94 3.36
C LEU A 455 2.36 -4.70 4.86
N ARG A 456 3.39 -5.34 5.44
CA ARG A 456 3.88 -5.15 6.80
C ARG A 456 5.02 -4.14 6.80
N PHE A 457 4.69 -2.90 6.44
CA PHE A 457 5.64 -1.79 6.37
C PHE A 457 6.32 -1.49 7.71
N ASP A 458 5.59 -1.70 8.81
CA ASP A 458 6.08 -1.62 10.18
C ASP A 458 7.29 -2.54 10.38
N GLN A 459 7.14 -3.81 9.98
CA GLN A 459 8.18 -4.83 10.09
C GLN A 459 9.32 -4.61 9.11
N ALA A 460 9.01 -4.16 7.88
CA ALA A 460 10.03 -3.82 6.89
C ALA A 460 10.95 -2.69 7.39
N CYS A 461 10.37 -1.62 7.94
CA CYS A 461 11.13 -0.51 8.49
C CYS A 461 11.94 -0.95 9.74
N GLU A 462 11.34 -1.73 10.64
CA GLU A 462 12.05 -2.26 11.82
C GLU A 462 13.26 -3.13 11.44
N ALA A 463 13.09 -4.03 10.46
CA ALA A 463 14.18 -4.87 9.97
C ALA A 463 15.33 -4.04 9.38
N ALA A 464 15.03 -3.02 8.56
CA ALA A 464 16.04 -2.11 8.02
C ALA A 464 16.77 -1.34 9.14
N LEU A 465 16.04 -0.80 10.12
CA LEU A 465 16.62 -0.01 11.21
C LEU A 465 17.46 -0.85 12.16
N SER A 466 17.17 -2.14 12.32
CA SER A 466 17.99 -3.03 13.14
C SER A 466 19.44 -3.12 12.64
N ILE A 467 19.69 -2.96 11.34
CA ILE A 467 21.03 -2.86 10.76
C ILE A 467 21.74 -1.59 11.26
N SER A 468 21.05 -0.45 11.24
CA SER A 468 21.59 0.82 11.77
C SER A 468 21.82 0.76 13.29
N GLY A 469 20.90 0.15 14.04
CA GLY A 469 21.04 -0.09 15.47
C GLY A 469 22.30 -0.91 15.78
N ARG A 470 22.52 -2.01 15.05
CA ARG A 470 23.74 -2.81 15.18
C ARG A 470 24.99 -2.03 14.78
N GLY A 471 24.92 -1.17 13.76
CA GLY A 471 25.99 -0.27 13.35
C GLY A 471 26.41 0.70 14.45
N ASN A 472 25.43 1.34 15.12
CA ASN A 472 25.69 2.18 16.29
C ASN A 472 26.36 1.39 17.41
N GLN A 473 25.80 0.23 17.75
CA GLN A 473 26.38 -0.66 18.77
C GLN A 473 27.82 -1.07 18.42
N TYR A 474 28.07 -1.41 17.16
CA TYR A 474 29.39 -1.83 16.69
C TYR A 474 30.44 -0.72 16.82
N LEU A 475 30.08 0.53 16.49
CA LEU A 475 30.97 1.67 16.70
C LEU A 475 31.30 1.89 18.17
N GLU A 476 30.33 1.71 19.08
CA GLU A 476 30.58 1.83 20.52
C GLU A 476 31.47 0.69 21.06
N GLU A 477 31.21 -0.54 20.65
CA GLU A 477 32.00 -1.74 21.01
C GLU A 477 33.47 -1.62 20.57
N THR A 478 33.69 -1.14 19.35
CA THR A 478 35.03 -1.02 18.75
C THR A 478 35.74 0.28 19.11
N ALA A 479 34.99 1.32 19.50
CA ALA A 479 35.47 2.64 19.89
C ALA A 479 36.61 3.18 18.99
N PRO A 480 36.43 3.27 17.66
CA PRO A 480 37.52 3.55 16.71
C PRO A 480 38.19 4.91 16.95
N TRP A 481 37.46 5.88 17.55
CA TRP A 481 38.02 7.17 17.95
C TRP A 481 39.15 7.06 18.98
N THR A 482 39.19 6.00 19.79
CA THR A 482 40.27 5.76 20.75
C THR A 482 41.50 5.22 20.04
N ALA A 483 41.30 4.23 19.16
CA ALA A 483 42.36 3.68 18.32
C ALA A 483 43.02 4.75 17.44
N PHE A 484 42.23 5.64 16.80
CA PHE A 484 42.79 6.75 16.02
C PHE A 484 43.63 7.73 16.84
N LYS A 485 43.29 7.96 18.12
CA LYS A 485 44.01 8.92 18.98
C LYS A 485 45.28 8.34 19.60
N LYS A 486 45.26 7.07 20.00
CA LYS A 486 46.29 6.47 20.88
C LYS A 486 46.73 5.06 20.50
N GLY A 487 46.14 4.46 19.46
CA GLY A 487 46.46 3.11 19.03
C GLY A 487 47.74 3.02 18.19
N SER A 488 48.23 1.79 18.01
CA SER A 488 49.28 1.47 17.03
C SER A 488 48.78 1.70 15.59
N ASP A 489 49.68 1.65 14.62
CA ASP A 489 49.29 1.83 13.22
C ASP A 489 48.40 0.69 12.72
N GLU A 490 48.61 -0.54 13.20
CA GLU A 490 47.72 -1.68 12.94
C GLU A 490 46.31 -1.42 13.50
N GLN A 491 46.22 -0.92 14.74
CA GLN A 491 44.92 -0.59 15.35
C GLN A 491 44.19 0.54 14.62
N LYS A 492 44.93 1.49 14.04
CA LYS A 492 44.32 2.54 13.20
C LYS A 492 43.80 1.99 11.88
N VAL A 493 44.49 1.01 11.28
CA VAL A 493 44.00 0.31 10.07
C VAL A 493 42.72 -0.46 10.39
N GLU A 494 42.67 -1.19 11.50
CA GLU A 494 41.45 -1.87 11.97
C GLU A 494 40.30 -0.89 12.22
N ALA A 495 40.59 0.23 12.90
CA ALA A 495 39.59 1.28 13.12
C ALA A 495 39.07 1.89 11.81
N ALA A 496 39.90 2.01 10.78
CA ALA A 496 39.50 2.47 9.46
C ALA A 496 38.58 1.44 8.77
N ALA A 497 38.89 0.15 8.88
CA ALA A 497 38.04 -0.94 8.38
C ALA A 497 36.66 -0.96 9.06
N VAL A 498 36.59 -0.67 10.37
CA VAL A 498 35.33 -0.49 11.12
C VAL A 498 34.47 0.60 10.48
N LEU A 499 35.04 1.76 10.15
CA LEU A 499 34.29 2.84 9.50
C LEU A 499 33.74 2.39 8.14
N ALA A 500 34.55 1.70 7.33
CA ALA A 500 34.13 1.18 6.04
C ALA A 500 32.94 0.21 6.16
N ALA A 501 32.99 -0.71 7.13
CA ALA A 501 31.91 -1.65 7.40
C ALA A 501 30.60 -0.96 7.80
N VAL A 502 30.69 0.08 8.64
CA VAL A 502 29.52 0.85 9.07
C VAL A 502 28.92 1.65 7.92
N LEU A 503 29.74 2.27 7.07
CA LEU A 503 29.25 3.00 5.90
C LEU A 503 28.58 2.08 4.87
N GLU A 504 29.11 0.87 4.66
CA GLU A 504 28.45 -0.15 3.81
C GLU A 504 27.09 -0.54 4.40
N ALA A 505 27.00 -0.75 5.72
CA ALA A 505 25.73 -1.05 6.38
C ALA A 505 24.70 0.09 6.20
N VAL A 506 25.13 1.35 6.36
CA VAL A 506 24.25 2.52 6.15
C VAL A 506 23.80 2.64 4.69
N ARG A 507 24.68 2.31 3.73
CA ARG A 507 24.34 2.26 2.31
C ARG A 507 23.21 1.26 2.04
N VAL A 508 23.32 0.05 2.59
CA VAL A 508 22.26 -0.97 2.48
C VAL A 508 20.96 -0.47 3.10
N VAL A 509 21.00 0.16 4.28
CA VAL A 509 19.82 0.77 4.92
C VAL A 509 19.16 1.82 4.03
N ALA A 510 19.94 2.67 3.36
CA ALA A 510 19.41 3.69 2.44
C ALA A 510 18.62 3.06 1.29
N VAL A 511 19.13 1.98 0.69
CA VAL A 511 18.43 1.24 -0.37
C VAL A 511 17.13 0.61 0.19
N LEU A 512 17.21 -0.05 1.34
CA LEU A 512 16.05 -0.73 1.97
C LEU A 512 14.92 0.25 2.36
N LEU A 513 15.26 1.47 2.79
CA LEU A 513 14.30 2.50 3.17
C LEU A 513 13.82 3.35 1.98
N SER A 514 14.47 3.26 0.81
CA SER A 514 14.15 4.10 -0.36
C SER A 514 12.67 4.07 -0.82
N PRO A 515 11.89 2.97 -0.64
CA PRO A 515 10.47 3.01 -0.96
C PRO A 515 9.64 3.87 0.02
N VAL A 516 10.09 3.99 1.27
CA VAL A 516 9.38 4.70 2.35
C VAL A 516 9.86 6.15 2.46
N THR A 517 11.17 6.37 2.43
CA THR A 517 11.82 7.69 2.59
C THR A 517 12.75 8.02 1.41
N PRO A 518 12.21 8.20 0.19
CA PRO A 518 13.01 8.36 -1.02
C PRO A 518 14.01 9.52 -0.95
N SER A 519 13.61 10.69 -0.44
CA SER A 519 14.51 11.87 -0.42
C SER A 519 15.62 11.75 0.64
N LEU A 520 15.32 11.19 1.81
CA LEU A 520 16.28 10.90 2.87
C LEU A 520 17.28 9.83 2.40
N SER A 521 16.78 8.76 1.80
CA SER A 521 17.62 7.69 1.25
C SER A 521 18.55 8.24 0.16
N SER A 522 18.07 9.11 -0.73
CA SER A 522 18.92 9.81 -1.70
C SER A 522 19.99 10.65 -1.01
N ARG A 523 19.64 11.47 -0.02
CA ARG A 523 20.60 12.30 0.72
C ARG A 523 21.66 11.48 1.45
N ILE A 524 21.29 10.32 2.00
CA ILE A 524 22.25 9.36 2.59
C ILE A 524 23.19 8.85 1.50
N TYR A 525 22.65 8.40 0.37
CA TYR A 525 23.41 7.85 -0.75
C TYR A 525 24.38 8.90 -1.34
N GLN A 526 23.95 10.15 -1.47
CA GLN A 526 24.80 11.25 -1.91
C GLN A 526 25.93 11.57 -0.93
N GLN A 527 25.68 11.51 0.38
CA GLN A 527 26.74 11.66 1.39
C GLN A 527 27.72 10.49 1.46
N LEU A 528 27.35 9.35 0.88
CA LEU A 528 28.27 8.25 0.63
C LEU A 528 29.06 8.44 -0.67
N GLY A 529 28.90 9.54 -1.40
CA GLY A 529 29.67 9.87 -2.60
C GLY A 529 29.05 9.39 -3.92
N PHE A 530 27.79 8.96 -3.90
CA PHE A 530 27.05 8.60 -5.11
C PHE A 530 26.28 9.80 -5.68
N SER A 531 25.98 9.74 -6.97
CA SER A 531 25.16 10.75 -7.66
C SER A 531 23.66 10.48 -7.51
N GLN A 532 22.84 11.47 -7.84
CA GLN A 532 21.38 11.31 -7.90
C GLN A 532 20.99 10.29 -8.97
N GLU A 533 21.67 10.28 -10.12
CA GLU A 533 21.42 9.34 -11.21
C GLU A 533 21.70 7.89 -10.78
N GLN A 534 22.75 7.67 -9.98
CA GLN A 534 23.03 6.34 -9.40
C GLN A 534 21.95 5.91 -8.40
N PHE A 535 21.39 6.85 -7.63
CA PHE A 535 20.29 6.55 -6.72
C PHE A 535 19.00 6.19 -7.48
N GLU A 536 18.68 6.92 -8.54
CA GLU A 536 17.50 6.66 -9.38
C GLU A 536 17.62 5.34 -10.17
N ALA A 537 18.84 4.91 -10.47
CA ALA A 537 19.13 3.65 -11.16
C ALA A 537 19.21 2.43 -10.20
N LEU A 538 18.95 2.60 -8.91
CA LEU A 538 19.02 1.52 -7.93
C LEU A 538 18.08 0.37 -8.29
N SER A 539 18.56 -0.82 -8.00
CA SER A 539 17.84 -2.08 -8.04
C SER A 539 17.93 -2.77 -6.68
N TRP A 540 17.14 -3.83 -6.48
CA TRP A 540 17.21 -4.62 -5.26
C TRP A 540 18.58 -5.31 -5.10
N ALA A 541 19.28 -5.58 -6.20
CA ALA A 541 20.63 -6.15 -6.16
C ALA A 541 21.63 -5.20 -5.48
N ASP A 542 21.36 -3.89 -5.47
CA ASP A 542 22.18 -2.92 -4.75
C ASP A 542 22.04 -3.05 -3.22
N THR A 543 21.20 -3.94 -2.70
CA THR A 543 21.24 -4.32 -1.28
C THR A 543 22.39 -5.27 -0.93
N GLU A 544 23.09 -5.83 -1.92
CA GLU A 544 24.24 -6.71 -1.70
C GLU A 544 25.41 -5.99 -1.04
N TRP A 545 26.11 -6.69 -0.14
CA TRP A 545 27.26 -6.14 0.57
C TRP A 545 28.51 -6.12 -0.30
N GLY A 546 29.26 -5.02 -0.24
CA GLY A 546 30.63 -4.95 -0.77
C GLY A 546 30.80 -3.99 -1.95
N THR A 547 29.94 -2.98 -2.07
CA THR A 547 29.94 -2.09 -3.23
C THR A 547 30.91 -0.91 -3.09
N LEU A 548 31.13 -0.40 -1.87
CA LEU A 548 32.07 0.70 -1.64
C LEU A 548 33.52 0.23 -1.80
N GLN A 549 34.26 0.88 -2.70
CA GLN A 549 35.64 0.55 -3.01
C GLN A 549 36.63 1.42 -2.22
N GLN A 550 37.85 0.92 -2.06
CA GLN A 550 38.97 1.69 -1.54
C GLN A 550 39.20 2.94 -2.40
N GLY A 551 39.47 4.07 -1.75
CA GLY A 551 39.66 5.36 -2.41
C GLY A 551 38.36 6.05 -2.80
N HIS A 552 37.19 5.42 -2.62
CA HIS A 552 35.89 6.07 -2.81
C HIS A 552 35.78 7.29 -1.90
N ALA A 553 35.59 8.46 -2.50
CA ALA A 553 35.60 9.73 -1.78
C ALA A 553 34.20 10.10 -1.31
N THR A 554 34.09 10.58 -0.07
CA THR A 554 32.84 11.11 0.48
C THR A 554 32.88 12.63 0.58
N PRO A 555 31.75 13.32 0.31
CA PRO A 555 31.68 14.77 0.43
C PRO A 555 31.74 15.23 1.89
N GLN A 556 31.70 16.55 2.09
CA GLN A 556 31.61 17.13 3.42
C GLN A 556 30.35 16.60 4.16
N PRO A 557 30.48 15.99 5.34
CA PRO A 557 29.34 15.46 6.06
C PRO A 557 28.40 16.57 6.53
N VAL A 558 27.09 16.35 6.37
CA VAL A 558 26.02 17.23 6.84
C VAL A 558 24.89 16.40 7.45
N PRO A 559 24.08 16.92 8.39
CA PRO A 559 22.92 16.18 8.87
C PRO A 559 21.92 15.87 7.73
N VAL A 560 21.60 14.59 7.51
CA VAL A 560 20.59 14.16 6.51
C VAL A 560 19.17 14.44 6.95
N LEU A 561 18.92 14.66 8.24
CA LEU A 561 17.62 15.06 8.75
C LEU A 561 17.87 16.00 9.94
N GLN A 562 17.25 17.17 9.90
CA GLN A 562 17.19 18.03 11.07
C GLN A 562 16.22 17.42 12.06
N ARG A 563 16.53 17.53 13.36
CA ARG A 563 15.60 17.10 14.39
C ARG A 563 14.32 17.92 14.29
N LEU A 564 13.19 17.24 14.42
CA LEU A 564 11.89 17.88 14.45
C LEU A 564 11.72 18.55 15.82
N GLU A 565 11.49 19.85 15.84
CA GLU A 565 11.27 20.68 17.03
C GLU A 565 9.94 21.44 16.92
N GLY A 566 9.30 21.73 18.05
CA GLY A 566 8.04 22.47 18.14
C GLY A 566 6.79 21.65 17.78
N ASP A 567 5.64 22.12 18.29
CA ASP A 567 4.32 21.66 17.84
C ASP A 567 3.92 22.40 16.56
N LEU A 568 3.10 21.76 15.72
CA LEU A 568 2.30 22.43 14.71
C LEU A 568 1.53 23.52 15.43
N VAL A 569 1.89 24.77 15.18
CA VAL A 569 1.08 25.90 15.61
C VAL A 569 -0.26 25.71 14.92
N ALA A 570 -1.32 25.45 15.69
CA ALA A 570 -2.67 25.43 15.16
C ALA A 570 -2.88 26.74 14.38
N ASP A 571 -3.22 26.63 13.10
CA ASP A 571 -3.31 27.77 12.18
C ASP A 571 -4.19 28.90 12.77
N PRO A 572 -3.91 30.18 12.43
CA PRO A 572 -4.59 31.32 13.03
C PRO A 572 -6.08 31.24 12.76
N GLN A 573 -6.88 31.64 13.75
CA GLN A 573 -8.34 31.72 13.66
C GLN A 573 -8.79 32.25 12.29
N PRO A 574 -9.85 31.68 11.68
CA PRO A 574 -10.39 32.21 10.45
C PRO A 574 -10.66 33.70 10.64
N ALA A 575 -10.07 34.53 9.77
CA ALA A 575 -10.29 35.96 9.76
C ALA A 575 -11.80 36.21 9.83
N ALA A 576 -12.26 36.76 10.95
CA ALA A 576 -13.65 37.12 11.13
C ALA A 576 -14.05 38.00 9.94
N ALA A 577 -14.98 37.52 9.12
CA ALA A 577 -15.61 38.32 8.10
C ALA A 577 -16.12 39.58 8.80
N ALA A 578 -15.53 40.72 8.46
CA ALA A 578 -15.96 42.02 8.94
C ALA A 578 -17.38 42.23 8.42
N VAL A 579 -18.37 41.93 9.27
CA VAL A 579 -19.75 42.34 9.08
C VAL A 579 -19.75 43.85 9.20
N ALA A 580 -19.67 44.52 8.06
CA ALA A 580 -19.93 45.94 7.94
C ALA A 580 -21.44 46.17 8.17
N GLY A 581 -21.84 46.21 9.44
CA GLY A 581 -23.10 46.81 9.83
C GLY A 581 -23.00 48.33 9.66
N LYS A 582 -23.87 48.90 8.83
CA LYS A 582 -24.29 50.30 8.97
C LYS A 582 -25.77 50.33 9.35
N PRO A 583 -26.18 51.28 10.20
CA PRO A 583 -27.55 51.43 10.67
C PRO A 583 -28.52 51.81 9.55
#